data_AF-A0A1M6SNM2-F1
#
_entry.id   AF-A0A1M6SNM2-F1
#
_cell.length_a   1.000
_cell.length_b   1.000
_cell.length_c   1.000
_cell.angle_alpha   90.00
_cell.angle_beta   90.00
_cell.angle_gamma   90.00
#
_symmetry.space_group_name_H-M   'P 1'
#
loop_
_entity.id
_entity.type
_entity.pdbx_description
1 polymer ?
#
loop_
_entity_poly.entity_id
_entity_poly.type
_entity_poly.pdbx_seq_one_letter_code
_entity_poly.pdbx_strand_id
1 'polypeptide(L)' 'MIKVWFNNAKDWCIQYAKSLNWIVLLGIAAFCIALAIINNIRVDDAKSVEWIGSQEILEKPAEIL' A
#
# COMPACT_ATOMS: atom_id res chain seq x y z
N MET A 1 29.82 -4.92 17.65
CA MET A 1 29.63 -3.54 17.16
C MET A 1 28.47 -3.39 16.18
N ILE A 2 28.40 -4.14 15.08
CA ILE A 2 27.32 -4.02 14.06
C ILE A 2 25.91 -4.24 14.65
N LYS A 3 25.73 -5.26 15.49
CA LYS A 3 24.44 -5.58 16.14
C LYS A 3 23.92 -4.44 17.04
N VAL A 4 24.83 -3.69 17.66
CA VAL A 4 24.50 -2.53 18.53
C VAL A 4 23.99 -1.36 17.68
N TRP A 5 24.61 -1.12 16.51
CA TRP A 5 24.16 -0.11 15.56
C TRP A 5 22.76 -0.39 15.00
N PHE A 6 22.47 -1.64 14.64
CA PHE A 6 21.13 -2.04 14.18
C PHE A 6 20.06 -1.87 15.27
N ASN A 7 20.39 -2.20 16.52
CA ASN A 7 19.46 -2.01 17.64
C ASN A 7 19.17 -0.52 17.87
N ASN A 8 20.20 0.32 17.87
CA ASN A 8 20.03 1.77 18.02
C ASN A 8 19.20 2.39 16.89
N ALA A 9 19.43 1.97 15.64
CA ALA A 9 18.64 2.42 14.50
C ALA A 9 17.17 1.99 14.61
N LYS A 10 16.93 0.73 15.02
CA LYS A 10 15.58 0.23 15.26
C LYS A 10 14.87 1.04 16.35
N ASP A 11 15.54 1.29 17.47
CA ASP A 11 14.97 2.03 18.60
C ASP A 11 14.66 3.48 18.20
N TRP A 12 15.55 4.10 17.43
CA TRP A 12 15.32 5.43 16.86
C TRP A 12 14.10 5.45 15.93
N CYS A 13 14.00 4.49 15.00
CA CYS A 13 12.84 4.39 14.10
C CYS A 13 11.53 4.20 14.87
N ILE A 14 11.52 3.37 15.92
CA ILE A 14 10.33 3.13 16.74
C ILE A 14 9.93 4.40 17.50
N GLN A 15 10.89 5.13 18.08
CA GLN A 15 10.60 6.37 18.78
C GLN A 15 10.11 7.46 17.82
N TYR A 16 10.74 7.58 16.65
CA TYR A 16 10.30 8.50 15.62
C TYR A 16 8.89 8.17 15.14
N ALA A 17 8.60 6.90 14.85
CA ALA A 17 7.26 6.45 14.48
C ALA A 17 6.23 6.80 15.57
N LYS A 18 6.53 6.57 16.86
CA LYS A 18 5.64 6.94 17.97
C LYS A 18 5.41 8.44 18.11
N SER A 19 6.36 9.28 17.67
CA SER A 19 6.24 10.75 17.72
C SER A 19 5.29 11.34 16.68
N LEU A 20 4.93 10.56 15.65
CA LEU A 20 4.04 11.02 14.59
C LEU A 20 2.59 11.14 15.08
N ASN A 21 1.86 12.10 14.51
CA ASN A 21 0.43 12.24 14.77
C ASN A 21 -0.36 11.19 13.95
N TRP A 22 -0.46 9.98 14.51
CA TRP A 22 -1.13 8.85 13.86
C TRP A 22 -2.59 9.09 13.53
N ILE A 23 -3.31 9.90 14.32
CA ILE A 23 -4.72 10.20 14.05
C ILE A 23 -4.84 10.97 12.72
N VAL A 24 -4.00 11.98 12.53
CA VAL A 24 -3.98 12.77 11.29
C VAL A 24 -3.50 11.90 10.11
N LEU A 25 -2.43 11.13 10.29
CA LEU A 25 -1.88 10.29 9.22
C LEU A 25 -2.87 9.21 8.77
N LEU A 26 -3.53 8.54 9.72
CA LEU A 26 -4.57 7.55 9.40
C LEU A 26 -5.81 8.21 8.79
N GLY A 27 -6.16 9.42 9.23
CA GLY A 27 -7.24 10.20 8.62
C GLY A 27 -6.96 10.55 7.16
N ILE A 28 -5.75 11.04 6.86
CA ILE A 28 -5.31 11.32 5.47
C ILE A 28 -5.30 10.04 4.64
N ALA A 29 -4.74 8.95 5.18
CA ALA A 29 -4.70 7.67 4.48
C ALA A 29 -6.11 7.16 4.13
N ALA A 30 -7.04 7.20 5.10
CA ALA A 30 -8.43 6.81 4.89
C ALA A 30 -9.12 7.71 3.85
N PHE A 31 -8.88 9.02 3.90
CA PHE A 31 -9.41 9.96 2.92
C PHE A 31 -8.90 9.68 1.50
N CYS A 32 -7.60 9.40 1.34
CA CYS A 32 -7.02 9.02 0.05
C CYS A 32 -7.62 7.72 -0.49
N ILE A 33 -7.82 6.70 0.37
CA ILE A 33 -8.46 5.44 -0.02
C ILE A 33 -9.89 5.69 -0.51
N ALA A 34 -10.68 6.46 0.25
CA ALA A 34 -12.05 6.79 -0.12
C ALA A 34 -12.11 7.51 -1.47
N LEU A 35 -11.24 8.50 -1.69
CA LEU A 35 -11.15 9.21 -2.97
C LEU A 35 -10.73 8.30 -4.12
N ALA A 36 -9.80 7.37 -3.90
CA ALA A 36 -9.39 6.41 -4.92
C ALA A 36 -10.55 5.51 -5.34
N ILE A 37 -11.34 5.01 -4.39
CA ILE A 37 -12.54 4.21 -4.66
C ILE A 37 -13.56 5.04 -5.46
N ILE A 38 -13.89 6.23 -4.98
CA ILE A 38 -14.88 7.11 -5.64
C ILE A 38 -14.43 7.47 -7.06
N ASN A 39 -13.15 7.78 -7.24
CA ASN A 39 -12.60 8.10 -8.56
C ASN A 39 -12.70 6.91 -9.52
N ASN A 40 -12.37 5.70 -9.07
CA ASN A 40 -12.47 4.50 -9.89
C ASN A 40 -13.92 4.14 -10.27
N ILE A 41 -14.92 4.44 -9.42
CA ILE A 41 -16.34 4.22 -9.75
C ILE A 41 -16.87 5.29 -10.71
N ARG A 42 -16.37 6.53 -10.59
CA ARG A 42 -16.86 7.66 -11.38
C ARG A 42 -16.27 7.69 -12.79
N VAL A 43 -15.02 7.25 -12.95
CA VAL A 43 -14.32 7.36 -14.22
C VAL A 43 -14.82 6.27 -15.18
N ASP A 44 -14.98 6.65 -16.45
CA ASP A 44 -15.37 5.75 -17.54
C ASP A 44 -14.46 4.50 -17.57
N ASP A 45 -15.00 3.33 -17.89
CA ASP A 45 -14.33 2.03 -17.71
C ASP A 45 -12.97 1.96 -18.44
N ALA A 46 -12.82 2.68 -19.55
CA ALA A 46 -11.56 2.78 -20.30
C ALA A 46 -10.44 3.56 -19.57
N LYS A 47 -10.75 4.20 -18.45
CA LYS A 47 -9.84 5.03 -17.64
C LYS A 47 -9.80 4.59 -16.16
N SER A 48 -10.57 3.58 -15.79
CA SER A 48 -10.55 3.03 -14.43
C SER A 48 -9.34 2.11 -14.29
N VAL A 49 -8.72 2.13 -13.11
CA VAL A 49 -7.62 1.19 -12.82
C VAL A 49 -8.26 -0.10 -12.37
N GLU A 50 -7.99 -1.21 -13.07
CA GLU A 50 -8.39 -2.54 -12.61
C GLU A 50 -7.82 -2.79 -11.21
N TRP A 51 -8.69 -3.22 -10.31
CA TRP A 51 -8.32 -3.47 -8.92
C TRP A 51 -7.40 -4.68 -8.86
N ILE A 52 -6.40 -4.62 -7.98
CA ILE A 52 -5.52 -5.77 -7.72
C ILE A 52 -6.40 -6.96 -7.31
N GLY A 53 -6.43 -8.01 -8.14
CA GLY A 53 -7.25 -9.21 -7.95
C GLY A 53 -8.51 -9.33 -8.82
N SER A 54 -8.89 -8.28 -9.58
CA SER A 54 -9.94 -8.38 -10.61
C SER A 54 -9.40 -8.66 -12.01
N GLN A 55 -8.08 -8.74 -12.15
CA GLN A 55 -7.38 -8.97 -13.42
C GLN A 55 -7.51 -10.44 -13.82
N GLU A 56 -7.80 -10.73 -15.09
CA GLU A 56 -7.74 -12.10 -15.60
C GLU A 56 -6.34 -12.67 -15.36
N ILE A 57 -6.28 -13.80 -14.65
CA ILE A 57 -5.05 -14.55 -14.50
C ILE A 57 -4.73 -15.11 -15.88
N LEU A 58 -3.67 -14.59 -16.51
CA LEU A 58 -3.12 -15.19 -17.73
C LEU A 58 -2.85 -16.67 -17.44
N GLU A 59 -3.60 -17.56 -18.09
CA GLU A 59 -3.45 -18.99 -17.93
C GLU A 59 -1.98 -19.36 -18.19
N LYS A 60 -1.36 -20.06 -17.24
CA LYS A 60 -0.01 -20.59 -17.41
C LYS A 60 -0.03 -21.41 -18.71
N PRO A 61 0.83 -21.12 -19.70
CA PRO A 61 0.84 -21.88 -20.94
C PRO A 61 1.00 -23.36 -20.58
N ALA A 62 0.11 -24.20 -21.12
CA ALA A 62 0.08 -25.62 -20.84
C ALA A 62 1.49 -26.20 -21.04
N GLU A 63 1.98 -26.97 -20.06
CA GLU A 63 3.22 -27.72 -20.22
C GLU A 63 2.97 -28.78 -21.31
N ILE A 64 3.36 -28.45 -22.54
CA ILE A 64 3.32 -29.38 -23.67
C ILE A 64 4.34 -30.48 -23.34
N LEU A 65 3.82 -31.70 -23.19
CA LEU A 65 4.55 -32.94 -22.90
C LEU A 65 5.11 -33.56 -24.18
#